data_AF-A0A8I0GWS1-F1
#
_entry.id   AF-A0A8I0GWS1-F1
#
_cell.length_a   1.000
_cell.length_b   1.000
_cell.length_c   1.000
_cell.angle_alpha   90.00
_cell.angle_beta   90.00
_cell.angle_gamma   90.00
#
_symmetry.space_group_name_H-M   'P 1'
#
loop_
_entity.id
_entity.type
_entity.pdbx_description
1 polymer ?
#
loop_
_entity_poly.entity_id
_entity_poly.type
_entity_poly.pdbx_seq_one_letter_code
_entity_poly.pdbx_strand_id
1 'polypeptide(L)'
;LAAAWLFFAGLYPYVNSGDGVLAVQSLNISLGIGILGAVNALPLMLGVFGWMFAAAFLALTVFSWHPSRIKVSSRDAAAFGFLLFSL
;
A
#
# COMPACT_ATOMS: atom_id res chain seq x y z
N LEU A 1 3.48 15.18 12.67
CA LEU A 1 2.91 14.39 11.57
C LEU A 1 3.93 14.12 10.44
N ALA A 2 4.53 15.16 9.84
CA ALA A 2 5.47 15.01 8.73
C ALA A 2 6.68 14.10 9.02
N ALA A 3 7.25 14.15 10.23
CA ALA A 3 8.35 13.27 10.62
C ALA A 3 7.92 11.79 10.71
N ALA A 4 6.74 11.50 11.24
CA ALA A 4 6.18 10.15 11.28
C ALA A 4 5.89 9.62 9.86
N TRP A 5 5.47 10.53 8.97
CA TRP A 5 5.22 10.21 7.58
C TRP A 5 6.48 9.80 6.82
N LEU A 6 7.54 10.63 6.93
CA LEU A 6 8.84 10.34 6.34
C LEU A 6 9.49 9.10 6.97
N PHE A 7 9.27 8.88 8.27
CA PHE A 7 9.74 7.69 8.96
C PHE A 7 9.05 6.43 8.44
N PHE A 8 7.72 6.45 8.29
CA PHE A 8 6.97 5.32 7.70
C PHE A 8 7.41 5.05 6.25
N ALA A 9 7.51 6.09 5.43
CA ALA A 9 8.01 5.98 4.06
C ALA A 9 9.46 5.46 3.97
N GLY A 10 10.31 5.84 4.92
CA GLY A 10 11.69 5.36 5.02
C GLY A 10 11.82 3.91 5.49
N LEU A 11 10.86 3.43 6.29
CA LEU A 11 10.82 2.05 6.76
C LEU A 11 10.20 1.08 5.74
N TYR A 12 9.25 1.55 4.94
CA TYR A 12 8.50 0.73 3.99
C TYR A 12 9.36 -0.09 3.01
N PRO A 13 10.49 0.42 2.49
CA PRO A 13 11.40 -0.35 1.64
C PRO A 13 12.02 -1.57 2.31
N TYR A 14 12.22 -1.55 3.64
CA TYR A 14 12.80 -2.68 4.37
C TYR A 14 11.85 -3.87 4.47
N VAL A 15 10.56 -3.65 4.24
CA VAL A 15 9.55 -4.73 4.20
C VAL A 15 9.49 -5.40 2.82
N ASN A 16 10.25 -4.91 1.84
CA ASN A 16 10.38 -5.51 0.51
C ASN A 16 11.30 -6.75 0.54
N SER A 17 10.94 -7.78 1.30
CA SER A 17 11.78 -8.94 1.59
C SER A 17 11.70 -10.07 0.55
N GLY A 18 10.88 -9.92 -0.49
CA GLY A 18 10.67 -10.95 -1.50
C GLY A 18 9.64 -10.58 -2.56
N ASP A 19 9.51 -11.45 -3.56
CA ASP A 19 8.55 -11.27 -4.66
C ASP A 19 7.11 -11.13 -4.13
N GLY A 20 6.45 -10.02 -4.48
CA GLY A 20 5.04 -9.80 -4.19
C GLY A 20 4.69 -9.43 -2.75
N VAL A 21 5.61 -9.58 -1.79
CA VAL A 21 5.35 -9.30 -0.35
C VAL A 21 4.84 -7.88 -0.14
N LEU A 22 5.55 -6.90 -0.71
CA LEU A 22 5.22 -5.49 -0.53
C LEU A 22 3.90 -5.12 -1.22
N ALA A 23 3.59 -5.75 -2.35
CA ALA A 23 2.32 -5.55 -3.06
C ALA A 23 1.14 -6.11 -2.24
N VAL A 24 1.28 -7.32 -1.67
CA VAL A 24 0.24 -7.96 -0.84
C VAL A 24 0.02 -7.18 0.45
N GLN A 25 1.07 -6.69 1.08
CA GLN A 25 0.94 -5.87 2.28
C GLN A 25 0.21 -4.55 1.99
N SER A 26 0.60 -3.88 0.91
CA SER A 26 -0.04 -2.62 0.48
C SER A 26 -1.50 -2.83 0.11
N LEU A 27 -1.83 -3.96 -0.53
CA LEU A 27 -3.20 -4.40 -0.79
C LEU A 27 -3.99 -4.59 0.51
N ASN A 28 -3.44 -5.28 1.52
CA ASN A 28 -4.13 -5.52 2.78
C ASN A 28 -4.42 -4.22 3.55
N ILE A 29 -3.46 -3.29 3.58
CA ILE A 29 -3.65 -1.99 4.25
C ILE A 29 -4.76 -1.20 3.55
N SER A 30 -4.71 -1.09 2.22
CA SER A 30 -5.71 -0.34 1.43
C SER A 30 -7.11 -0.98 1.48
N LEU A 31 -7.20 -2.31 1.48
CA LEU A 31 -8.46 -3.03 1.73
C LEU A 31 -9.02 -2.74 3.12
N GLY A 32 -8.17 -2.73 4.15
CA GLY A 32 -8.58 -2.39 5.52
C GLY A 32 -9.19 -0.99 5.59
N ILE A 33 -8.55 0.00 4.96
CA ILE A 33 -9.07 1.38 4.90
C ILE A 33 -10.40 1.43 4.13
N GLY A 34 -10.50 0.72 3.00
CA GLY A 34 -11.74 0.62 2.22
C GLY A 34 -12.90 0.03 3.02
N ILE A 35 -12.66 -1.05 3.76
CA ILE A 35 -13.65 -1.69 4.63
C ILE A 35 -14.06 -0.75 5.77
N LEU A 36 -13.08 -0.10 6.43
CA LEU A 36 -13.36 0.87 7.49
C LEU A 36 -14.21 2.04 7.01
N GLY A 37 -13.99 2.52 5.78
CA GLY A 37 -14.85 3.52 5.15
C GLY A 37 -16.26 2.99 4.83
N ALA A 38 -16.38 1.73 4.39
CA ALA A 38 -17.68 1.11 4.09
C ALA A 38 -18.54 0.88 5.35
N VAL A 39 -17.91 0.58 6.49
CA VAL A 39 -18.60 0.47 7.79
C VAL A 39 -18.75 1.82 8.52
N ASN A 40 -18.41 2.93 7.84
CA ASN A 40 -18.52 4.29 8.36
C ASN A 40 -17.66 4.54 9.62
N ALA A 41 -16.58 3.76 9.81
CA ALA A 41 -15.60 3.96 10.88
C ALA A 41 -14.53 5.01 10.53
N LEU A 42 -14.42 5.37 9.24
CA LEU A 42 -13.57 6.44 8.72
C LEU A 42 -14.36 7.31 7.72
N PRO A 43 -13.92 8.57 7.46
CA PRO A 43 -14.50 9.41 6.43
C PRO A 43 -14.65 8.68 5.09
N LEU A 44 -15.83 8.76 4.47
CA LEU A 44 -16.16 8.07 3.22
C LEU A 44 -15.12 8.33 2.11
N MET A 45 -14.59 9.55 2.04
CA MET A 45 -13.58 9.92 1.04
C MET A 45 -12.29 9.10 1.17
N LEU A 46 -11.83 8.82 2.40
CA LEU A 46 -10.69 7.95 2.66
C LEU A 46 -11.00 6.49 2.32
N GLY A 47 -12.23 6.05 2.59
CA GLY A 47 -12.73 4.74 2.17
C GLY A 47 -12.68 4.54 0.66
N VAL A 48 -13.15 5.52 -0.12
CA VAL A 48 -13.12 5.50 -1.59
C VAL A 48 -11.69 5.39 -2.09
N PHE A 49 -10.76 6.19 -1.54
CA PHE A 49 -9.36 6.08 -1.91
C PHE A 49 -8.77 4.72 -1.51
N GLY A 50 -9.11 4.18 -0.34
CA GLY A 50 -8.72 2.83 0.09
C GLY A 50 -9.09 1.76 -0.94
N TRP A 51 -10.32 1.80 -1.47
CA TRP A 51 -10.75 0.89 -2.54
C TRP A 51 -10.01 1.10 -3.87
N MET A 52 -9.76 2.35 -4.26
CA MET A 52 -8.98 2.66 -5.48
C MET A 52 -7.55 2.12 -5.39
N PHE A 53 -6.88 2.34 -4.26
CA PHE A 53 -5.53 1.85 -4.02
C PHE A 53 -5.51 0.32 -3.90
N ALA A 54 -6.51 -0.30 -3.28
CA ALA A 54 -6.64 -1.74 -3.22
C ALA A 54 -6.71 -2.36 -4.63
N ALA A 55 -7.49 -1.77 -5.55
CA ALA A 55 -7.54 -2.24 -6.93
C ALA A 55 -6.18 -2.12 -7.65
N ALA A 56 -5.47 -1.00 -7.45
CA ALA A 56 -4.14 -0.78 -8.03
C ALA A 56 -3.09 -1.77 -7.49
N PHE A 57 -3.06 -1.97 -6.17
CA PHE A 57 -2.16 -2.94 -5.55
C PHE A 57 -2.54 -4.38 -5.89
N LEU A 58 -3.83 -4.69 -6.12
CA LEU A 58 -4.24 -6.01 -6.61
C LEU A 58 -3.65 -6.28 -7.99
N ALA A 59 -3.73 -5.32 -8.91
CA ALA A 59 -3.05 -5.44 -10.20
C ALA A 59 -1.54 -5.65 -10.03
N LEU A 60 -0.89 -4.87 -9.15
CA LEU A 60 0.53 -5.03 -8.86
C LEU A 60 0.85 -6.41 -8.27
N THR A 61 0.02 -6.96 -7.37
CA THR A 61 0.21 -8.31 -6.82
C THR A 61 0.18 -9.37 -7.91
N VAL A 62 -0.72 -9.28 -8.88
CA VAL A 62 -0.80 -10.25 -9.99
C VAL A 62 0.51 -10.31 -10.81
N PHE A 63 1.17 -9.16 -11.01
CA PHE A 63 2.42 -9.11 -11.77
C PHE A 63 3.68 -9.31 -10.93
N SER A 64 3.61 -9.10 -9.61
CA SER A 64 4.72 -9.27 -8.68
C SER A 64 4.70 -10.61 -7.94
N TRP A 65 3.61 -11.38 -8.05
CA TRP A 65 3.49 -12.72 -7.48
C TRP A 65 4.58 -13.64 -8.01
N HIS A 66 5.08 -14.53 -7.16
CA HIS A 66 6.19 -15.40 -7.54
C HIS A 66 5.80 -16.38 -8.67
N PRO A 67 6.64 -16.54 -9.73
CA PRO A 67 7.85 -15.79 -10.03
C PRO A 67 7.55 -14.39 -10.60
N SER A 68 8.18 -13.36 -10.01
CA SER A 68 7.83 -11.96 -10.30
C SER A 68 8.16 -11.54 -11.73
N ARG A 69 7.19 -10.90 -12.39
CA ARG A 69 7.38 -10.25 -13.70
C ARG A 69 7.76 -8.77 -13.55
N ILE A 70 7.27 -8.14 -12.48
CA ILE A 70 7.58 -6.76 -12.11
C ILE A 70 8.20 -6.77 -10.70
N LYS A 71 9.38 -6.19 -10.58
CA LYS A 71 10.07 -5.99 -9.30
C LYS A 71 9.92 -4.54 -8.85
N VAL A 72 9.52 -4.35 -7.60
CA VAL A 72 9.38 -3.03 -6.99
C VAL A 72 10.76 -2.57 -6.49
N SER A 73 11.22 -1.41 -6.97
CA SER A 73 12.45 -0.81 -6.48
C SER A 73 12.28 -0.24 -5.07
N SER A 74 13.37 -0.10 -4.32
CA SER A 74 13.36 0.52 -2.99
C SER A 74 12.81 1.96 -3.01
N ARG A 75 12.99 2.69 -4.13
CA ARG A 75 12.44 4.05 -4.30
C ARG A 75 10.92 4.03 -4.46
N ASP A 76 10.40 3.10 -5.24
CA ASP A 76 8.96 2.93 -5.47
C ASP A 76 8.27 2.46 -4.18
N ALA A 77 8.93 1.58 -3.42
CA ALA A 77 8.47 1.15 -2.10
C ALA A 77 8.34 2.34 -1.14
N ALA A 78 9.30 3.26 -1.11
CA ALA A 78 9.20 4.46 -0.27
C ALA A 78 8.01 5.34 -0.69
N ALA A 79 7.78 5.48 -2.00
CA ALA A 79 6.62 6.21 -2.52
C ALA A 79 5.28 5.55 -2.14
N PHE A 80 5.20 4.22 -2.13
CA PHE A 80 4.01 3.50 -1.65
C PHE A 80 3.77 3.72 -0.16
N GLY A 81 4.80 3.69 0.66
CA GLY A 81 4.69 4.00 2.09
C GLY A 81 4.18 5.43 2.33
N PHE A 82 4.67 6.39 1.54
CA PHE A 82 4.22 7.77 1.57
C PHE A 82 2.73 7.90 1.22
N LEU A 83 2.29 7.27 0.12
CA LEU A 83 0.88 7.28 -0.30
C LEU A 83 -0.04 6.62 0.74
N LEU A 84 0.36 5.48 1.29
CA LEU A 84 -0.47 4.73 2.24
C LEU A 84 -0.67 5.44 3.58
N PHE A 85 0.32 6.18 4.06
CA PHE A 85 0.18 6.95 5.31
C PHE A 85 -0.63 8.25 5.11
N SER A 86 -0.81 8.70 3.87
CA SER A 86 -1.64 9.87 3.56
C SER A 86 -3.14 9.56 3.46
N LEU A 87 -3.51 8.27 3.49
CA LEU A 87 -4.87 7.77 3.61
C LEU A 87 -5.31 7.70 5.07
#